data_AF-F3FNG3-F1
#
_entry.id   AF-F3FNG3-F1
#
_cell.length_a   1.000
_cell.length_b   1.000
_cell.length_c   1.000
_cell.angle_alpha   90.00
_cell.angle_beta   90.00
_cell.angle_gamma   90.00
#
_symmetry.space_group_name_H-M   'P 1'
#
loop_
_entity.id
_entity.type
_entity.pdbx_description
1 polymer ?
#
loop_
_entity_poly.entity_id
_entity_poly.type
_entity_poly.pdbx_seq_one_letter_code
_entity_poly.pdbx_strand_id
1 'polypeptide(L)' 'MMGAVVSLDALLDERRVWKGRQQSAPQVSPQPSGHVLLDAALPTGGWPAAALTEILIPANGS' A
#
# COMPACT_ATOMS: atom_id res chain seq x y z
N MET A 1 17.03 -15.26 26.42
CA MET A 1 16.01 -14.33 25.87
C MET A 1 15.22 -15.11 24.83
N MET A 2 14.01 -15.56 25.17
CA MET A 2 13.14 -16.30 24.25
C MET A 2 12.56 -15.32 23.22
N GLY A 3 12.88 -15.48 21.94
CA GLY A 3 12.29 -14.68 20.87
C GLY A 3 10.81 -15.03 20.69
N ALA A 4 9.94 -14.03 20.72
CA ALA A 4 8.52 -14.24 20.43
C ALA A 4 8.35 -14.65 18.96
N VAL A 5 7.71 -15.80 18.73
CA VAL A 5 7.32 -16.23 17.38
C VAL A 5 6.09 -15.43 16.98
N VAL A 6 6.23 -14.55 15.99
CA VAL A 6 5.13 -13.75 15.42
C VAL A 6 4.68 -14.39 14.11
N SER A 7 3.37 -14.44 13.88
CA SER A 7 2.81 -14.90 12.61
C SER A 7 3.21 -13.96 11.48
N LEU A 8 3.74 -14.53 10.39
CA LEU A 8 4.06 -13.75 9.18
C LEU A 8 2.79 -13.13 8.58
N ASP A 9 1.66 -13.82 8.62
CA ASP A 9 0.39 -13.31 8.09
C ASP A 9 -0.07 -12.06 8.86
N ALA A 10 0.09 -12.04 10.18
CA ALA A 10 -0.24 -10.87 10.99
C ALA A 10 0.65 -9.66 10.64
N LEU A 11 1.95 -9.90 10.42
CA LEU A 11 2.88 -8.84 10.00
C LEU A 11 2.58 -8.29 8.61
N LEU A 12 2.09 -9.15 7.70
CA LEU A 12 1.66 -8.77 6.35
C LEU A 12 0.34 -8.01 6.37
N ASP A 13 -0.62 -8.41 7.21
CA ASP A 13 -1.91 -7.75 7.39
C ASP A 13 -1.75 -6.35 8.02
N GLU A 14 -0.89 -6.25 9.05
CA GLU A 14 -0.46 -4.98 9.65
C GLU A 14 0.42 -4.14 8.70
N ARG A 15 0.77 -4.66 7.52
CA ARG A 15 1.69 -4.07 6.52
C ARG A 15 3.03 -3.59 7.13
N ARG A 16 3.48 -4.26 8.20
CA ARG A 16 4.78 -4.00 8.84
C ARG A 16 5.95 -4.60 8.07
N VAL A 17 5.67 -5.59 7.24
CA VAL A 17 6.62 -6.19 6.31
C VAL A 17 5.99 -6.23 4.92
N TRP A 18 6.81 -6.04 3.88
CA TRP A 18 6.35 -6.01 2.51
C TRP A 18 6.62 -7.33 1.79
N LYS A 19 5.63 -7.82 1.01
CA LYS A 19 5.75 -9.01 0.18
C LYS A 19 5.55 -8.64 -1.28
N GLY A 20 6.61 -8.70 -2.07
CA GLY A 20 6.67 -8.09 -3.40
C GLY A 20 5.73 -8.62 -4.49
N ARG A 21 4.92 -9.65 -4.25
CA ARG A 21 4.00 -10.22 -5.26
C ARG A 21 2.58 -10.49 -4.77
N GLN A 22 2.18 -10.02 -3.59
CA GLN A 22 0.77 -10.15 -3.20
C GLN A 22 -0.05 -8.94 -3.65
N GLN A 23 -1.02 -9.22 -4.52
CA GLN A 23 -2.17 -8.37 -4.75
C GLN A 23 -3.14 -8.61 -3.59
N SER A 24 -3.02 -7.83 -2.52
CA SER A 24 -4.09 -7.79 -1.51
C SER A 24 -5.36 -7.25 -2.16
N ALA A 25 -6.51 -7.83 -1.83
CA ALA A 25 -7.80 -7.38 -2.35
C ALA A 25 -7.99 -5.86 -2.07
N PRO A 26 -8.53 -5.09 -3.04
CA PRO A 26 -8.69 -3.65 -2.86
C PRO A 26 -9.73 -3.36 -1.79
N GLN A 27 -9.28 -2.97 -0.60
CA GLN A 27 -10.10 -2.19 0.34
C GLN A 27 -10.27 -0.78 -0.21
N VAL A 28 -11.45 -0.19 -0.02
CA VAL A 28 -11.65 1.25 -0.26
C VAL A 28 -10.57 2.03 0.48
N SER A 29 -9.89 2.91 -0.25
CA SER A 29 -8.83 3.74 0.32
C SER A 29 -9.42 4.68 1.39
N PRO A 30 -8.90 4.71 2.62
CA PRO A 30 -9.45 5.56 3.67
C PRO A 30 -9.09 7.04 3.47
N GLN A 31 -8.09 7.34 2.65
CA GLN A 31 -7.55 8.68 2.49
C GLN A 31 -7.79 9.19 1.06
N PRO A 32 -8.56 10.27 0.86
CA PRO A 32 -8.69 10.89 -0.46
C PRO A 32 -7.36 11.51 -0.88
N SER A 33 -7.11 11.59 -2.19
CA SER A 33 -5.93 12.25 -2.74
C SER A 33 -6.01 13.77 -2.67
N GLY A 34 -7.21 14.33 -2.49
CA GLY A 34 -7.50 15.75 -2.60
C GLY A 34 -7.80 16.20 -4.04
N HIS A 35 -7.73 15.30 -5.02
CA HIS A 35 -8.04 15.55 -6.42
C HIS A 35 -9.12 14.59 -6.91
N VAL A 36 -10.34 15.09 -7.13
CA VAL A 36 -11.50 14.25 -7.49
C VAL A 36 -11.28 13.39 -8.74
N LEU A 37 -10.58 13.92 -9.74
CA LEU A 37 -10.28 13.18 -10.98
C LEU A 37 -9.25 12.06 -10.74
N LEU A 38 -8.31 12.28 -9.82
CA LEU A 38 -7.34 11.25 -9.44
C LEU A 38 -8.02 10.16 -8.59
N ASP A 39 -8.86 10.55 -7.63
CA ASP A 39 -9.63 9.60 -6.82
C ASP A 39 -10.50 8.69 -7.70
N ALA A 40 -11.15 9.24 -8.73
CA ALA A 40 -11.93 8.46 -9.70
C ALA A 40 -11.08 7.51 -10.57
N ALA A 41 -9.80 7.83 -10.79
CA ALA A 41 -8.90 7.02 -11.60
C ALA A 41 -8.15 5.94 -10.80
N LEU A 42 -8.01 6.11 -9.48
CA LEU A 42 -7.33 5.15 -8.62
C LEU A 42 -8.20 3.91 -8.38
N PRO A 43 -7.64 2.67 -8.40
CA PRO A 43 -8.41 1.43 -8.27
C PRO A 43 -9.28 1.32 -7.02
N THR A 44 -8.90 2.03 -5.95
CA THR A 44 -9.54 2.01 -4.63
C THR A 44 -10.15 3.36 -4.23
N GLY A 45 -10.17 4.35 -5.12
CA GLY A 45 -10.78 5.66 -4.85
C GLY A 45 -9.92 6.65 -4.05
N GLY A 46 -8.63 6.39 -3.85
CA GLY A 46 -7.74 7.24 -3.04
C GLY A 46 -6.44 6.55 -2.65
N TRP A 47 -5.71 7.08 -1.65
CA TRP A 47 -4.47 6.48 -1.16
C TRP A 47 -4.70 5.25 -0.28
N PRO A 48 -4.05 4.11 -0.59
CA PRO A 48 -4.17 2.89 0.21
C PRO A 48 -3.57 3.10 1.60
N ALA A 49 -4.22 2.53 2.62
CA ALA A 49 -3.67 2.55 3.97
C ALA A 49 -2.34 1.78 4.02
N ALA A 50 -1.40 2.21 4.87
CA ALA A 50 -0.16 1.49 5.20
C ALA A 50 0.60 0.88 3.99
N ALA A 51 0.53 1.54 2.83
CA ALA A 51 1.17 1.10 1.59
C ALA A 51 1.99 2.24 0.99
N LEU A 52 3.04 1.88 0.26
CA LEU A 52 3.86 2.86 -0.47
C LEU A 52 3.22 3.14 -1.82
N THR A 53 3.00 4.43 -2.11
CA THR A 53 2.62 4.89 -3.45
C THR A 53 3.78 5.70 -4.02
N GLU A 54 4.26 5.29 -5.19
CA GLU A 54 5.29 6.01 -5.93
C GLU A 54 4.66 6.75 -7.11
N ILE A 55 4.92 8.05 -7.22
CA ILE A 55 4.51 8.88 -8.35
C ILE A 55 5.76 9.15 -9.17
N LEU A 56 5.87 8.45 -10.31
CA LEU A 56 7.01 8.58 -11.20
C LEU A 56 6.80 9.76 -12.15
N ILE A 57 7.78 10.66 -12.19
CA ILE A 57 7.89 11.66 -13.23
C ILE A 57 8.83 11.14 -14.33
N PRO A 58 8.62 11.50 -15.61
CA PRO A 58 9.54 11.09 -16.67
C PRO A 58 10.96 11.59 -16.39
N ALA A 59 11.88 10.66 -16.13
CA ALA A 59 13.29 10.90 -15.95
C ALA A 59 14.07 9.64 -16.36
N ASN A 60 15.30 9.82 -16.81
CA ASN A 60 16.22 8.68 -16.93
C ASN A 60 16.50 8.16 -15.51
N GLY A 61 16.35 6.86 -15.30
CA GLY A 61 16.71 6.23 -14.03
C GLY A 61 18.21 6.39 -13.75
N SER A 62 18.58 6.61 -12.50
CA SER A 62 19.97 6.61 -12.02
C SER A 62 20.50 5.20 -11.82
#